data_AF-A0A957SL37-F1
#
_entry.id   AF-A0A957SL37-F1
#
_cell.length_a   1.000
_cell.length_b   1.000
_cell.length_c   1.000
_cell.angle_alpha   90.00
_cell.angle_beta   90.00
_cell.angle_gamma   90.00
#
_symmetry.space_group_name_H-M   'P 1'
#
loop_
_entity.id
_entity.type
_entity.pdbx_description
1 polymer ?
#
loop_
_entity_poly.entity_id
_entity_poly.type
_entity_poly.pdbx_seq_one_letter_code
_entity_poly.pdbx_strand_id
1 'polypeptide(L)'
;RRKSPKRGDLVDLFGELVAFPTLLQLENLSLEVLLIREEEVRRHEPNRAWRRRGWVTHERRLLEVVERRIFHTSADLMLLLPSELDAEFTSADLARALGKPRRLAQQMIYSLRAAGQLTEVGKRGRAKLYVCAS
;
A
#
# COMPACT_ATOMS: atom_id res chain seq x y z
N ARG A 1 14.01 -22.34 1.19
CA ARG A 1 13.87 -20.91 1.52
C ARG A 1 14.53 -20.06 0.42
N ARG A 2 13.89 -18.99 -0.08
CA ARG A 2 14.49 -18.14 -1.15
C ARG A 2 15.71 -17.37 -0.62
N LYS A 3 16.77 -17.24 -1.43
CA LYS A 3 17.96 -16.42 -1.09
C LYS A 3 17.64 -14.93 -0.95
N SER A 4 16.70 -14.41 -1.74
CA SER A 4 16.19 -13.03 -1.63
C SER A 4 14.68 -13.06 -1.37
N PRO A 5 14.24 -12.91 -0.11
CA PRO A 5 12.81 -12.76 0.20
C PRO A 5 12.29 -11.44 -0.38
N LYS A 6 10.97 -11.37 -0.64
CA LYS A 6 10.34 -10.08 -0.93
C LYS A 6 10.38 -9.23 0.34
N ARG A 7 10.69 -7.94 0.20
CA ARG A 7 10.60 -6.96 1.29
C ARG A 7 9.36 -6.13 1.05
N GLY A 8 8.41 -6.22 1.98
CA GLY A 8 7.26 -5.33 2.02
C GLY A 8 7.62 -4.03 2.74
N ASP A 9 6.83 -3.01 2.47
CA ASP A 9 6.93 -1.66 3.02
C ASP A 9 5.54 -1.22 3.47
N LEU A 10 5.42 -0.36 4.48
CA LEU A 10 4.13 0.09 4.98
C LEU A 10 3.30 0.74 3.87
N VAL A 11 3.91 1.48 2.95
CA VAL A 11 3.18 2.10 1.82
C VAL A 11 2.56 1.08 0.87
N ASP A 12 3.01 -0.18 0.89
CA ASP A 12 2.40 -1.23 0.08
C ASP A 12 0.96 -1.56 0.54
N LEU A 13 0.57 -1.16 1.76
CA LEU A 13 -0.81 -1.30 2.27
C LEU A 13 -1.85 -0.63 1.37
N PHE A 14 -1.47 0.46 0.68
CA PHE A 14 -2.38 1.16 -0.24
C PHE A 14 -2.73 0.29 -1.45
N GLY A 15 -1.91 -0.73 -1.74
CA GLY A 15 -2.24 -1.78 -2.69
C GLY A 15 -3.55 -2.51 -2.37
N GLU A 16 -3.85 -2.68 -1.08
CA GLU A 16 -5.02 -3.38 -0.55
C GLU A 16 -6.15 -2.41 -0.19
N LEU A 17 -5.85 -1.24 0.39
CA LEU A 17 -6.86 -0.26 0.81
C LEU A 17 -7.76 0.23 -0.33
N VAL A 18 -7.32 0.12 -1.59
CA VAL A 18 -8.20 0.46 -2.73
C VAL A 18 -9.42 -0.43 -2.85
N ALA A 19 -9.45 -1.59 -2.19
CA ALA A 19 -10.61 -2.48 -2.18
C ALA A 19 -11.73 -1.96 -1.26
N PHE A 20 -11.42 -1.12 -0.27
CA PHE A 20 -12.37 -0.63 0.72
C PHE A 20 -12.04 0.80 1.20
N PRO A 21 -11.86 1.76 0.28
CA PRO A 21 -11.34 3.09 0.61
C PRO A 21 -12.34 3.93 1.42
N THR A 22 -13.64 3.65 1.32
CA THR A 22 -14.68 4.34 2.09
C THR A 22 -14.72 3.93 3.55
N LEU A 23 -14.21 2.74 3.92
CA LEU A 23 -14.12 2.33 5.33
C LEU A 23 -13.20 3.25 6.13
N LEU A 24 -12.22 3.89 5.47
CA LEU A 24 -11.32 4.85 6.09
C LEU A 24 -12.01 6.12 6.61
N GLN A 25 -13.28 6.35 6.27
CA GLN A 25 -14.07 7.46 6.78
C GLN A 25 -14.74 7.17 8.13
N LEU A 26 -14.72 5.92 8.60
CA LEU A 26 -15.38 5.54 9.85
C LEU A 26 -14.57 6.06 11.05
N GLU A 27 -15.21 6.86 11.91
CA GLU A 27 -14.57 7.49 13.08
C GLU A 27 -14.00 6.49 14.10
N ASN A 28 -14.55 5.27 14.14
CA ASN A 28 -14.14 4.21 15.07
C ASN A 28 -13.34 3.09 14.40
N LEU A 29 -12.82 3.31 13.19
CA LEU A 29 -11.93 2.35 12.52
C LEU A 29 -10.47 2.64 12.87
N SER A 30 -9.79 1.63 13.41
CA SER A 30 -8.33 1.60 13.48
C SER A 30 -7.77 0.51 12.57
N LEU A 31 -6.59 0.75 12.01
CA LEU A 31 -5.86 -0.20 11.18
C LEU A 31 -4.55 -0.58 11.85
N GLU A 32 -4.42 -1.86 12.19
CA GLU A 32 -3.16 -2.44 12.63
C GLU A 32 -2.48 -3.15 11.46
N VAL A 33 -1.29 -2.68 11.10
CA VAL A 33 -0.49 -3.21 10.00
C VAL A 33 0.74 -3.90 10.56
N LEU A 34 0.89 -5.17 10.18
CA LEU A 34 2.02 -6.00 10.56
C LEU A 34 2.90 -6.27 9.35
N LEU A 35 4.16 -5.86 9.40
CA LEU A 35 5.16 -6.38 8.48
C LEU A 35 5.68 -7.69 9.04
N ILE A 36 5.43 -8.78 8.33
CA ILE A 36 5.78 -10.12 8.77
C ILE A 36 6.84 -10.74 7.86
N ARG A 37 7.61 -11.66 8.45
CA ARG A 37 8.38 -12.64 7.71
C ARG A 37 7.59 -13.95 7.70
N GLU A 38 7.20 -14.40 6.51
CA GLU A 38 6.56 -15.71 6.33
C GLU A 38 7.42 -16.67 5.50
N GLU A 39 7.25 -17.97 5.73
CA GLU A 39 7.71 -19.02 4.85
C GLU A 39 6.53 -19.65 4.10
N GLU A 40 6.57 -19.58 2.77
CA GLU A 40 5.61 -20.25 1.90
C GLU A 40 6.18 -21.60 1.45
N VAL A 41 5.58 -22.70 1.93
CA VAL A 41 5.90 -24.06 1.50
C VAL A 41 5.06 -24.38 0.27
N ARG A 42 5.72 -24.80 -0.81
CA ARG A 42 5.06 -25.15 -2.07
C ARG A 42 5.26 -26.62 -2.39
N ARG A 43 4.22 -27.22 -2.96
CA ARG A 43 4.24 -28.56 -3.52
C ARG A 43 4.02 -28.46 -5.03
N HIS A 44 4.69 -29.33 -5.77
CA HIS A 44 4.41 -29.50 -7.19
C HIS A 44 3.26 -30.49 -7.37
N GLU A 45 2.21 -30.06 -8.07
CA GLU A 45 1.04 -30.84 -8.46
C GLU A 45 0.87 -30.72 -9.98
N PRO A 46 1.23 -31.77 -10.76
CA PRO A 46 1.01 -31.76 -12.19
C PRO A 46 -0.51 -31.65 -12.45
N ASN A 47 -0.92 -30.72 -13.32
CA ASN A 47 -2.30 -30.37 -13.69
C ASN A 47 -3.02 -29.32 -12.82
N ARG A 48 -2.36 -28.74 -11.81
CA ARG A 48 -2.93 -27.62 -11.05
C ARG A 48 -2.17 -26.32 -11.28
N ALA A 49 -2.84 -25.19 -11.04
CA ALA A 49 -2.24 -23.85 -11.09
C ALA A 49 -1.38 -23.61 -12.36
N TRP A 50 -1.97 -23.76 -13.55
CA TRP A 50 -1.25 -23.71 -14.83
C TRP A 50 -0.37 -22.47 -14.99
N ARG A 51 -0.85 -21.29 -14.57
CA ARG A 51 -0.08 -20.01 -14.58
C ARG A 51 1.15 -20.04 -13.68
N ARG A 52 1.18 -20.93 -12.69
CA ARG A 52 2.28 -21.16 -11.75
C ARG A 52 3.04 -22.46 -12.04
N ARG A 53 2.79 -23.10 -13.20
CA ARG A 53 3.47 -24.32 -13.68
C ARG A 53 3.43 -25.47 -12.65
N GLY A 54 2.25 -25.80 -12.13
CA GLY A 54 2.11 -26.90 -11.18
C GLY A 54 2.51 -26.58 -9.74
N TRP A 55 3.13 -25.43 -9.45
CA TRP A 55 3.50 -25.06 -8.08
C TRP A 55 2.33 -24.45 -7.32
N VAL A 56 1.91 -25.15 -6.28
CA VAL A 56 0.81 -24.75 -5.41
C VAL A 56 1.34 -24.46 -4.02
N THR A 57 0.82 -23.41 -3.40
CA THR A 57 1.07 -23.10 -1.99
C THR A 57 0.38 -24.16 -1.13
N HIS A 58 1.18 -24.94 -0.40
CA HIS A 58 0.68 -25.96 0.51
C HIS A 58 0.45 -25.38 1.91
N GLU A 59 1.38 -24.55 2.38
CA GLU A 59 1.35 -24.00 3.73
C GLU A 59 2.03 -22.63 3.76
N ARG A 60 1.60 -21.77 4.69
CA ARG A 60 2.27 -20.53 5.06
C ARG A 60 2.55 -20.55 6.55
N ARG A 61 3.80 -20.29 6.93
CA ARG A 61 4.25 -20.24 8.32
C ARG A 61 4.67 -18.81 8.65
N LEU A 62 4.01 -18.20 9.62
CA LEU A 62 4.49 -16.96 10.22
C LEU A 62 5.77 -17.27 10.98
N LEU A 63 6.88 -16.64 10.60
CA LEU A 63 8.15 -16.82 11.27
C LEU A 63 8.41 -15.72 12.30
N GLU A 64 8.02 -14.49 11.97
CA GLU A 64 8.36 -13.30 12.77
C GLU A 64 7.44 -12.14 12.40
N VAL A 65 7.09 -11.31 13.40
CA VAL A 65 6.56 -9.96 13.18
C VAL A 65 7.73 -9.00 13.25
N VAL A 66 8.06 -8.39 12.10
CA VAL A 66 9.21 -7.51 11.93
C VAL A 66 8.89 -6.09 12.37
N GLU A 67 7.67 -5.63 12.07
CA GLU A 67 7.20 -4.30 12.46
C GLU A 67 5.69 -4.35 12.72
N ARG A 68 5.26 -3.52 13.66
CA ARG A 68 3.85 -3.30 14.00
C ARG A 68 3.58 -1.80 14.00
N ARG A 69 2.58 -1.37 13.22
CA ARG A 69 2.12 0.02 13.17
C ARG A 69 0.61 0.07 13.32
N ILE A 70 0.13 0.93 14.22
CA ILE A 70 -1.31 1.19 14.40
C ILE A 70 -1.60 2.58 13.85
N PHE A 71 -2.62 2.67 13.01
CA PHE A 71 -3.24 3.92 12.56
C PHE A 71 -4.62 4.00 13.22
N HIS A 72 -4.78 4.91 14.17
CA HIS A 72 -6.02 5.10 14.92
C HIS A 72 -7.06 5.86 14.10
N THR A 73 -6.62 6.71 13.17
CA THR A 73 -7.47 7.48 12.28
C THR A 73 -6.95 7.42 10.85
N SER A 74 -7.77 7.83 9.88
CA SER A 74 -7.30 8.00 8.51
C SER A 74 -6.27 9.12 8.36
N ALA A 75 -6.26 10.12 9.24
CA ALA A 75 -5.23 11.16 9.27
C ALA A 75 -3.85 10.57 9.59
N ASP A 76 -3.77 9.52 10.41
CA ASP A 76 -2.49 8.86 10.72
C ASP A 76 -1.85 8.23 9.47
N LEU A 77 -2.64 7.86 8.46
CA LEU A 77 -2.11 7.34 7.19
C LEU A 77 -1.31 8.39 6.41
N MET A 78 -1.51 9.68 6.71
CA MET A 78 -0.72 10.78 6.13
C MET A 78 0.74 10.74 6.59
N LEU A 79 1.05 10.08 7.72
CA LEU A 79 2.44 9.85 8.17
C LEU A 79 3.25 9.00 7.18
N LEU A 80 2.59 8.34 6.23
CA LEU A 80 3.23 7.57 5.17
C LEU A 80 3.56 8.41 3.92
N LEU A 81 3.18 9.70 3.89
CA LEU A 81 3.62 10.60 2.85
C LEU A 81 5.09 10.99 3.07
N PRO A 82 5.92 11.04 2.01
CA PRO A 82 7.30 11.52 2.11
C PRO A 82 7.38 12.96 2.59
N SER A 83 8.33 13.26 3.47
CA SER A 83 8.57 14.62 3.98
C SER A 83 9.08 15.59 2.92
N GLU A 84 9.73 15.10 1.87
CA GLU A 84 10.26 15.92 0.77
C GLU A 84 9.21 16.23 -0.30
N LEU A 85 7.95 15.81 -0.11
CA LEU A 85 6.88 16.07 -1.06
C LEU A 85 6.41 17.52 -0.95
N ASP A 86 6.39 18.22 -2.09
CA ASP A 86 5.86 19.59 -2.18
C ASP A 86 4.40 19.66 -1.70
N ALA A 87 3.98 20.84 -1.21
CA ALA A 87 2.61 21.08 -0.76
C ALA A 87 1.55 20.76 -1.84
N GLU A 88 1.88 21.06 -3.10
CA GLU A 88 1.12 20.65 -4.28
C GLU A 88 1.90 19.61 -5.08
N PHE A 89 1.32 18.43 -5.25
CA PHE A 89 2.01 17.32 -5.91
C PHE A 89 1.11 16.55 -6.87
N THR A 90 1.73 15.88 -7.84
CA THR A 90 1.05 14.93 -8.72
C THR A 90 1.35 13.49 -8.29
N SER A 91 0.58 12.53 -8.81
CA SER A 91 0.91 11.10 -8.67
C SER A 91 2.33 10.71 -9.13
N ALA A 92 2.94 11.47 -10.05
CA ALA A 92 4.29 11.20 -10.51
C ALA A 92 5.35 11.67 -9.50
N ASP A 93 5.08 12.79 -8.82
CA ASP A 93 5.98 13.33 -7.80
C ASP A 93 5.97 12.45 -6.56
N LEU A 94 4.78 12.03 -6.10
CA LEU A 94 4.64 11.07 -5.01
C LEU A 94 5.35 9.75 -5.32
N ALA A 95 5.19 9.21 -6.55
CA ALA A 95 5.88 7.99 -6.96
C ALA A 95 7.41 8.13 -6.92
N ARG A 96 7.93 9.28 -7.36
CA ARG A 96 9.36 9.59 -7.35
C ARG A 96 9.88 9.69 -5.91
N ALA A 97 9.19 10.44 -5.05
CA ALA A 97 9.57 10.63 -3.65
C ALA A 97 9.55 9.30 -2.87
N LEU A 98 8.57 8.42 -3.13
CA LEU A 98 8.49 7.09 -2.52
C LEU A 98 9.50 6.08 -3.10
N GLY A 99 10.06 6.32 -4.29
CA GLY A 99 10.80 5.31 -5.04
C GLY A 99 9.95 4.11 -5.44
N LYS A 100 8.63 4.31 -5.67
CA LYS A 100 7.65 3.24 -5.94
C LYS A 100 7.00 3.38 -7.33
N PRO A 101 6.41 2.31 -7.87
CA PRO A 101 5.68 2.40 -9.13
C PRO A 101 4.52 3.39 -9.05
N ARG A 102 4.27 4.14 -10.13
CA ARG A 102 3.19 5.12 -10.20
C ARG A 102 1.81 4.56 -9.83
N ARG A 103 1.56 3.28 -10.12
CA ARG A 103 0.33 2.58 -9.72
C ARG A 103 0.11 2.64 -8.21
N LEU A 104 1.15 2.41 -7.40
CA LEU A 104 1.04 2.44 -5.94
C LEU A 104 0.77 3.87 -5.45
N ALA A 105 1.46 4.87 -6.01
CA ALA A 105 1.21 6.28 -5.69
C ALA A 105 -0.23 6.70 -6.03
N GLN A 106 -0.78 6.22 -7.15
CA GLN A 106 -2.18 6.47 -7.52
C GLN A 106 -3.16 5.79 -6.56
N GLN A 107 -2.88 4.57 -6.13
CA GLN A 107 -3.66 3.85 -5.13
C GLN A 107 -3.65 4.59 -3.79
N MET A 108 -2.48 5.07 -3.35
CA MET A 108 -2.34 5.88 -2.15
C MET A 108 -3.15 7.17 -2.23
N ILE A 109 -3.03 7.93 -3.32
CA ILE A 109 -3.82 9.14 -3.55
C ILE A 109 -5.32 8.81 -3.52
N TYR A 110 -5.75 7.73 -4.19
CA TYR A 110 -7.15 7.34 -4.24
C TYR A 110 -7.71 7.04 -2.84
N SER A 111 -7.00 6.22 -2.05
CA SER A 111 -7.42 5.87 -0.68
C SER A 111 -7.45 7.09 0.24
N LEU A 112 -6.40 7.92 0.22
CA LEU A 112 -6.34 9.12 1.07
C LEU A 112 -7.39 10.17 0.68
N ARG A 113 -7.69 10.32 -0.62
CA ARG A 113 -8.80 11.16 -1.08
C ARG A 113 -10.15 10.66 -0.62
N ALA A 114 -10.39 9.35 -0.75
CA ALA A 114 -11.62 8.75 -0.27
C ALA A 114 -11.76 8.91 1.26
N ALA A 115 -10.65 8.89 1.99
CA ALA A 115 -10.62 9.16 3.43
C ALA A 115 -10.70 10.66 3.79
N GLY A 116 -10.87 11.56 2.82
CA GLY A 116 -10.96 13.01 3.05
C GLY A 116 -9.64 13.71 3.36
N GLN A 117 -8.50 13.01 3.27
CA GLN A 117 -7.19 13.53 3.66
C GLN A 117 -6.46 14.28 2.54
N LEU A 118 -6.89 14.09 1.29
CA LEU A 118 -6.35 14.77 0.11
C LEU A 118 -7.45 15.39 -0.73
N THR A 119 -7.15 16.53 -1.35
CA THR A 119 -8.07 17.24 -2.26
C THR A 119 -7.43 17.45 -3.62
N GLU A 120 -8.20 17.26 -4.69
CA GLU A 120 -7.77 17.59 -6.07
C GLU A 120 -7.97 19.09 -6.31
N VAL A 121 -6.89 19.83 -6.56
CA VAL A 121 -6.92 21.31 -6.67
C VAL A 121 -6.76 21.83 -8.10
N GLY A 122 -6.48 20.94 -9.05
CA GLY A 122 -6.30 21.34 -10.44
C GLY A 122 -5.46 20.36 -11.23
N LYS A 123 -4.71 20.88 -12.21
CA LYS A 123 -3.85 20.09 -13.10
C LYS A 123 -2.54 20.80 -13.41
N ARG A 124 -1.45 20.02 -13.48
CA ARG A 124 -0.16 20.41 -14.05
C ARG A 124 0.00 19.69 -15.38
N GLY A 125 -0.27 20.40 -16.47
CA GLY A 125 -0.42 19.79 -17.79
C GLY A 125 -1.59 18.78 -17.80
N ARG A 126 -1.29 17.50 -18.10
CA ARG A 126 -2.29 16.42 -18.09
C ARG A 126 -2.45 15.73 -16.73
N ALA A 127 -1.56 16.00 -15.77
CA ALA A 127 -1.57 15.38 -14.46
C ALA A 127 -2.47 16.15 -13.49
N LYS A 128 -3.24 15.44 -12.66
CA LYS A 128 -3.99 16.03 -11.55
C LYS A 128 -3.05 16.46 -10.43
N LEU A 129 -3.34 17.61 -9.83
CA LEU A 129 -2.65 18.16 -8.66
C LEU A 129 -3.46 17.90 -7.39
N TYR A 130 -2.76 17.58 -6.32
CA TYR A 130 -3.32 17.26 -5.02
C TYR A 130 -2.63 18.05 -3.91
N VAL A 131 -3.37 18.35 -2.86
CA VAL A 131 -2.89 18.93 -1.59
C VAL A 131 -3.45 18.13 -0.41
N CYS A 132 -2.79 18.23 0.74
CA CYS A 132 -3.37 17.80 2.01
C CYS A 132 -4.64 18.61 2.29
N ALA A 133 -5.71 17.93 2.70
CA ALA A 133 -6.91 18.61 3.16
C ALA A 133 -6.61 19.44 4.42
N SER A 134 -7.23 20.62 4.50
CA SER A 134 -7.20 21.50 5.67
C SER A 134 -8.18 21.06 6.74
#